data_AF-A0A6A8DCI7-F1
#
_entry.id   AF-A0A6A8DCI7-F1
#
_cell.length_a   1.000
_cell.length_b   1.000
_cell.length_c   1.000
_cell.angle_alpha   90.00
_cell.angle_beta   90.00
_cell.angle_gamma   90.00
#
_symmetry.space_group_name_H-M   'P 1'
#
loop_
_entity.id
_entity.type
_entity.pdbx_description
1 polymer ?
#
loop_
_entity_poly.entity_id
_entity_poly.type
_entity_poly.pdbx_seq_one_letter_code
_entity_poly.pdbx_strand_id
1 'polypeptide(L)' 'MKMSLIVTIPVLILAVYLVFLLVKKSNASGTKCMLLGLSILLFGGVIAIDGNSDLGGFEYLILFIGLIISIVGFAKDK' A
#
# COMPACT_ATOMS: atom_id res chain seq x y z
N MET A 1 -24.70 -8.61 2.40
CA MET A 1 -23.60 -7.65 2.13
C MET A 1 -22.98 -6.99 3.38
N LYS A 2 -23.53 -7.06 4.60
CA LYS A 2 -22.94 -6.38 5.77
C LYS A 2 -21.80 -7.13 6.48
N MET A 3 -21.75 -8.46 6.37
CA MET A 3 -20.77 -9.31 7.06
C MET A 3 -19.35 -9.19 6.48
N SER A 4 -19.21 -8.87 5.19
CA SER A 4 -17.90 -8.81 4.52
C SER A 4 -17.09 -7.58 4.96
N LEU A 5 -17.69 -6.39 5.05
CA LEU A 5 -16.99 -5.16 5.46
C LEU A 5 -16.38 -5.23 6.87
N ILE A 6 -17.06 -5.88 7.82
CA ILE A 6 -16.57 -6.06 9.20
C ILE A 6 -15.31 -6.93 9.24
N VAL A 7 -15.12 -7.84 8.28
CA VAL A 7 -13.92 -8.69 8.19
C VAL A 7 -12.85 -8.03 7.32
N THR A 8 -13.24 -7.32 6.26
CA THR A 8 -12.29 -6.67 5.34
C THR A 8 -11.51 -5.54 6.01
N ILE A 9 -12.17 -4.70 6.82
CA ILE A 9 -11.52 -3.58 7.51
C ILE A 9 -10.37 -4.03 8.45
N PRO A 10 -10.56 -4.98 9.38
CA PRO A 10 -9.48 -5.43 10.26
C PRO A 10 -8.35 -6.14 9.51
N VAL A 11 -8.65 -6.88 8.43
CA VAL A 11 -7.61 -7.49 7.57
C VAL A 11 -6.76 -6.41 6.89
N LEU A 12 -7.39 -5.33 6.42
CA LEU A 12 -6.73 -4.20 5.78
C LEU A 12 -5.82 -3.44 6.76
N ILE A 13 -6.32 -3.20 7.97
CA ILE A 13 -5.53 -2.60 9.07
C ILE A 13 -4.34 -3.48 9.42
N LEU A 14 -4.54 -4.81 9.51
CA LEU A 14 -3.47 -5.76 9.81
C LEU A 14 -2.40 -5.77 8.71
N ALA A 15 -2.81 -5.75 7.44
CA ALA A 15 -1.90 -5.70 6.30
C ALA A 15 -1.06 -4.42 6.31
N VAL A 16 -1.69 -3.26 6.54
CA VAL A 16 -1.00 -1.97 6.69
C VAL A 16 -0.02 -2.00 7.87
N TYR A 17 -0.42 -2.56 9.01
CA TYR A 17 0.42 -2.66 10.19
C TYR A 17 1.64 -3.57 9.98
N LEU A 18 1.45 -4.71 9.30
CA LEU A 18 2.55 -5.62 8.94
C LEU A 18 3.55 -4.95 8.00
N VAL A 19 3.05 -4.26 6.97
CA VAL A 19 3.88 -3.48 6.03
C VAL A 19 4.66 -2.41 6.78
N PHE A 20 4.02 -1.68 7.70
CA PHE A 20 4.67 -0.68 8.53
C PHE A 20 5.81 -1.28 9.39
N LEU A 21 5.57 -2.42 10.05
CA LEU A 21 6.59 -3.10 10.84
C LEU A 21 7.77 -3.59 9.99
N LEU A 22 7.49 -4.14 8.80
CA LEU A 22 8.53 -4.61 7.87
C LEU A 22 9.42 -3.46 7.42
N VAL A 23 8.83 -2.32 7.08
CA VAL A 23 9.57 -1.12 6.66
C VAL A 23 10.41 -0.55 7.82
N LYS A 24 9.83 -0.48 9.03
CA LYS A 24 10.51 0.01 10.23
C LYS A 24 11.67 -0.88 10.65
N LYS A 25 11.52 -2.21 10.56
CA LYS A 25 12.57 -3.18 10.90
C LYS A 25 13.66 -3.29 9.82
N SER A 26 13.36 -2.92 8.58
CA SER A 26 14.33 -2.98 7.50
C SER A 26 15.52 -2.06 7.77
N ASN A 27 16.75 -2.51 7.48
CA ASN A 27 17.94 -1.65 7.47
C ASN A 27 18.10 -0.87 6.14
N ALA A 28 17.14 -0.97 5.23
CA ALA A 28 17.19 -0.26 3.96
C ALA A 28 17.04 1.26 4.17
N SER A 29 17.78 2.04 3.39
CA SER A 29 17.67 3.51 3.31
C SER A 29 16.21 3.95 3.10
N GLY A 30 15.79 4.99 3.81
CA GLY A 30 14.43 5.54 3.75
C GLY A 30 14.03 5.91 2.32
N THR A 31 14.96 6.52 1.56
CA THR A 31 14.78 6.85 0.14
C THR A 31 14.43 5.63 -0.73
N LYS A 32 15.08 4.48 -0.51
CA LYS A 32 14.78 3.25 -1.28
C LYS A 32 13.38 2.74 -0.98
N CYS A 33 12.95 2.85 0.27
CA CYS A 33 11.61 2.45 0.67
C CYS A 33 10.55 3.42 0.14
N MET A 34 10.85 4.72 0.12
CA MET A 34 10.00 5.74 -0.50
C MET A 34 9.78 5.45 -1.99
N LEU A 35 10.85 5.14 -2.74
CA LEU A 35 10.77 4.76 -4.15
C LEU A 35 9.95 3.49 -4.38
N LEU A 36 10.06 2.50 -3.49
CA LEU A 36 9.26 1.27 -3.54
C LEU A 36 7.76 1.59 -3.39
N GLY A 37 7.40 2.40 -2.40
CA GLY A 37 6.02 2.83 -2.23
C GLY A 37 5.50 3.59 -3.45
N LEU A 38 6.31 4.47 -4.02
CA LEU A 38 5.94 5.26 -5.20
C LEU A 38 5.76 4.38 -6.45
N SER A 39 6.58 3.36 -6.63
CA SER A 39 6.45 2.41 -7.75
C SER A 39 5.20 1.54 -7.63
N ILE A 40 4.85 1.09 -6.42
CA ILE A 40 3.58 0.39 -6.15
C ILE A 40 2.38 1.31 -6.39
N LEU A 41 2.47 2.58 -5.96
CA LEU A 41 1.43 3.58 -6.16
C LEU A 41 1.18 3.84 -7.66
N LEU A 42 2.24 4.00 -8.44
CA LEU A 42 2.14 4.18 -9.90
C LEU A 42 1.58 2.93 -10.58
N PHE A 43 2.03 1.74 -10.18
CA PHE A 43 1.52 0.48 -10.71
C PHE A 43 0.03 0.31 -10.43
N GLY A 44 -0.41 0.49 -9.17
CA GLY A 44 -1.81 0.45 -8.80
C GLY A 44 -2.64 1.53 -9.50
N GLY A 45 -2.07 2.72 -9.71
CA GLY A 45 -2.71 3.82 -10.41
C GLY A 45 -2.95 3.55 -11.90
N VAL A 46 -1.99 2.93 -12.58
CA VAL A 46 -2.16 2.52 -13.99
C VAL A 46 -3.27 1.49 -14.12
N ILE A 47 -3.30 0.49 -13.22
CA ILE A 47 -4.34 -0.54 -13.23
C ILE A 47 -5.70 0.06 -12.92
N ALA A 48 -5.81 0.98 -11.96
CA ALA A 48 -7.08 1.60 -11.58
C ALA A 48 -7.70 2.48 -12.69
N ILE A 49 -6.88 3.04 -13.58
CA ILE A 49 -7.33 3.87 -14.71
C ILE A 49 -7.64 3.02 -15.94
N ASP A 50 -7.04 1.83 -16.05
CA ASP A 50 -7.28 0.92 -17.17
C ASP A 50 -8.65 0.23 -17.03
N GLY A 51 -9.63 0.68 -17.83
CA GLY A 51 -10.98 0.13 -17.83
C GLY A 51 -11.10 -1.32 -18.27
N ASN A 52 -10.03 -1.94 -18.76
CA ASN A 52 -9.98 -3.38 -19.07
C ASN A 52 -9.41 -4.22 -17.91
N SER A 53 -8.75 -3.59 -16.94
CA SER A 53 -8.19 -4.23 -15.76
C SER A 53 -9.13 -4.04 -14.58
N ASP A 54 -10.06 -4.99 -14.37
CA ASP A 54 -10.99 -4.99 -13.24
C ASP A 54 -10.63 -6.10 -12.24
N LEU A 55 -9.97 -5.70 -11.16
CA LEU A 55 -9.74 -6.46 -9.93
C LEU A 55 -10.82 -6.19 -8.88
N GLY A 56 -11.98 -5.64 -9.23
CA GLY A 56 -13.12 -5.52 -8.32
C GLY A 56 -12.87 -4.59 -7.13
N GLY A 57 -12.00 -3.59 -7.29
CA GLY A 57 -11.69 -2.58 -6.28
C GLY A 57 -10.40 -2.80 -5.50
N PHE A 58 -9.66 -3.89 -5.74
CA PHE A 58 -8.35 -4.13 -5.14
C PHE A 58 -7.24 -3.20 -5.69
N GLU A 59 -7.45 -2.55 -6.83
CA GLU A 59 -6.54 -1.56 -7.42
C GLU A 59 -6.34 -0.37 -6.48
N TYR A 60 -7.43 0.12 -5.90
CA TYR A 60 -7.42 1.19 -4.91
C TYR A 60 -6.70 0.77 -3.63
N LEU A 61 -6.78 -0.52 -3.27
CA LEU A 61 -6.04 -1.08 -2.14
C LEU A 61 -4.53 -1.04 -2.40
N ILE A 62 -4.10 -1.44 -3.59
CA ILE A 62 -2.69 -1.42 -4.01
C ILE A 62 -2.16 0.01 -4.01
N LEU A 63 -2.93 0.95 -4.57
CA LEU A 63 -2.66 2.39 -4.53
C LEU A 63 -2.45 2.89 -3.10
N PHE A 64 -3.36 2.52 -2.19
CA PHE A 64 -3.32 2.95 -0.80
C PHE A 64 -2.11 2.37 -0.03
N ILE A 65 -1.77 1.09 -0.27
CA ILE A 65 -0.59 0.46 0.33
C ILE A 65 0.69 1.13 -0.19
N GLY A 66 0.78 1.41 -1.49
CA GLY A 66 1.91 2.13 -2.09
C GLY A 66 2.11 3.51 -1.47
N LEU A 67 1.01 4.25 -1.25
CA LEU A 67 1.04 5.55 -0.58
C LEU A 67 1.61 5.44 0.84
N ILE A 68 1.12 4.50 1.64
CA ILE A 68 1.57 4.30 3.02
C ILE A 68 3.07 3.98 3.05
N ILE A 69 3.53 3.05 2.22
CA ILE A 69 4.96 2.70 2.14
C ILE A 69 5.79 3.92 1.77
N SER A 70 5.32 4.75 0.84
CA SER A 70 6.02 5.97 0.43
C SER A 70 6.17 6.96 1.58
N ILE A 71 5.09 7.21 2.33
CA ILE A 71 5.08 8.10 3.49
C ILE A 71 5.99 7.57 4.61
N VAL A 72 5.94 6.27 4.89
CA VAL A 72 6.78 5.64 5.94
C VAL A 72 8.26 5.68 5.53
N GLY A 73 8.56 5.45 4.25
CA GLY A 73 9.91 5.59 3.71
C GLY A 73 10.44 7.01 3.85
N PHE A 74 9.62 8.02 3.54
CA PHE A 74 9.96 9.43 3.72
C PHE A 74 10.18 9.79 5.21
N ALA A 75 9.32 9.30 6.11
CA ALA A 75 9.45 9.52 7.55
C ALA A 75 10.65 8.82 8.19
N LYS A 76 11.28 7.88 7.49
CA LYS A 76 12.50 7.18 7.94
C LYS A 76 13.78 7.86 7.44
N ASP A 77 13.70 8.59 6.34
CA ASP A 77 14.83 9.29 5.73
C ASP A 77 15.08 10.67 6.39
N LYS A 78 14.03 11.27 6.97
CA LYS A 78 14.11 12.43 7.86
C LYS A 78 14.28 12.01 9.32
#